data_AF-A0A1H9HVR1-F1
#
_entry.id   AF-A0A1H9HVR1-F1
#
_cell.length_a   1.000
_cell.length_b   1.000
_cell.length_c   1.000
_cell.angle_alpha   90.00
_cell.angle_beta   90.00
_cell.angle_gamma   90.00
#
_symmetry.space_group_name_H-M   'P 1'
#
loop_
_entity.id
_entity.type
_entity.pdbx_description
1 polymer ?
#
loop_
_entity_poly.entity_id
_entity_poly.type
_entity_poly.pdbx_seq_one_letter_code
_entity_poly.pdbx_strand_id
1 'polypeptide(L)'
;MLFWIITGALALTVAVLLALALTRGRGEDEAPAAYDLRVYRDQLKEVERDLARGVIAAEDAERTRSEISRRILAADAQLQQGGRTGGQPKALAMGVAGLTVVGLLAGSFLLYRQLGAPGYDDLSLKTRIEMAKDTRANRPSQAEVEANRATLDAPLGQPAPEYAALMDKLRKAVAERPDDLQGVKLLARNEAALGNFVAAQEAQARVLTLLGDAATANDYVDYADTLILATGGYVSPEAEAALLAALARDPRQGAARYYMGLMFAQTGRPDTAFRIWEELLREGPADAPWIAPIRGQIQELAMLAGAEFTLPPEEGLKGPDAADVQAAGEMSAEDRQEMIRGMVSTLSERLATEGGTPAEWARLIGAYGVLGEPDRAREIWTEAQQVFADKPNALAEVRAGAARAGVAE
;
A
#
# COMPACT_ATOMS: atom_id res chain seq x y z
N MET A 1 26.01 -14.05 -3.54
CA MET A 1 26.45 -15.38 -3.07
C MET A 1 25.84 -15.78 -1.73
N LEU A 2 25.85 -14.89 -0.72
CA LEU A 2 25.28 -15.18 0.61
C LEU A 2 23.80 -15.61 0.57
N PHE A 3 22.97 -14.95 -0.23
CA PHE A 3 21.56 -15.30 -0.44
C PHE A 3 21.37 -16.79 -0.81
N TRP A 4 22.08 -17.26 -1.83
CA TRP A 4 21.97 -18.65 -2.32
C TRP A 4 22.43 -19.67 -1.28
N ILE A 5 23.46 -19.33 -0.49
CA ILE A 5 23.96 -20.20 0.57
C ILE A 5 22.90 -20.33 1.67
N ILE A 6 22.34 -19.21 2.14
CA ILE A 6 21.35 -19.21 3.24
C ILE A 6 20.07 -19.90 2.81
N THR A 7 19.48 -19.52 1.67
CA THR A 7 18.21 -20.10 1.21
C THR A 7 18.36 -21.56 0.82
N GLY A 8 19.47 -21.93 0.18
CA GLY A 8 19.81 -23.33 -0.13
C GLY A 8 19.98 -24.18 1.12
N ALA A 9 20.69 -23.69 2.13
CA ALA A 9 20.85 -24.38 3.40
C ALA A 9 19.50 -24.55 4.11
N LEU A 10 18.69 -23.49 4.19
CA LEU A 10 17.37 -23.54 4.83
C LEU A 10 16.42 -24.53 4.13
N ALA A 11 16.36 -24.48 2.81
CA ALA A 11 15.55 -25.40 2.01
C ALA A 11 16.01 -26.85 2.19
N LEU A 12 17.33 -27.10 2.22
CA LEU A 12 17.89 -28.42 2.48
C LEU A 12 17.54 -28.92 3.89
N THR A 13 17.66 -28.07 4.91
CA THR A 13 17.31 -28.43 6.29
C THR A 13 15.84 -28.82 6.39
N VAL A 14 14.93 -28.04 5.83
CA VAL A 14 13.49 -28.35 5.81
C VAL A 14 13.21 -29.65 5.05
N ALA A 15 13.82 -29.82 3.87
CA ALA A 15 13.66 -31.02 3.06
C ALA A 15 14.14 -32.29 3.81
N VAL A 16 15.28 -32.20 4.51
CA VAL A 16 15.81 -33.29 5.34
C VAL A 16 14.89 -33.60 6.52
N LEU A 17 14.37 -32.58 7.22
CA LEU A 17 13.44 -32.79 8.33
C LEU A 17 12.15 -33.48 7.87
N LEU A 18 11.60 -33.08 6.72
CA LEU A 18 10.42 -33.73 6.13
C LEU A 18 10.73 -35.16 5.70
N ALA A 19 11.89 -35.41 5.09
CA ALA A 19 12.33 -36.76 4.74
C ALA A 19 12.51 -37.64 5.98
N LEU A 20 13.06 -37.11 7.07
CA LEU A 20 13.20 -37.81 8.36
C LEU A 20 11.84 -38.10 8.99
N ALA A 21 10.89 -37.17 8.91
CA ALA A 21 9.53 -37.37 9.41
C ALA A 21 8.78 -38.45 8.61
N LEU A 22 8.93 -38.47 7.28
CA LEU A 22 8.31 -39.47 6.40
C LEU A 22 8.92 -40.87 6.56
N THR A 23 10.20 -40.94 6.96
CA THR A 23 10.92 -42.21 7.13
C THR A 23 10.88 -42.75 8.56
N ARG A 24 10.65 -41.90 9.57
CA ARG A 24 10.21 -42.31 10.91
C ARG A 24 8.76 -42.78 10.82
N GLY A 25 8.58 -44.04 10.42
CA GLY A 25 7.29 -44.72 10.56
C GLY A 25 6.79 -44.62 12.00
N ARG A 26 5.46 -44.60 12.18
CA ARG A 26 4.77 -44.67 13.49
C ARG A 26 5.16 -45.96 14.24
N GLY A 27 6.38 -46.01 14.77
CA GLY A 27 6.94 -47.17 15.47
C GLY A 27 6.53 -47.24 16.95
N GLU A 28 5.74 -46.27 17.42
CA GLU A 28 5.28 -46.20 18.81
C GLU A 28 3.84 -46.72 19.01
N ASP A 29 3.05 -46.84 17.94
CA ASP A 29 1.76 -47.50 18.02
C ASP A 29 1.98 -49.02 17.99
N GLU A 30 1.60 -49.68 19.09
CA GLU A 30 1.70 -51.13 19.21
C GLU A 30 0.99 -51.80 18.02
N ALA A 31 1.71 -52.68 17.31
CA ALA A 31 1.18 -53.33 16.13
C ALA A 31 -0.21 -53.95 16.47
N PRO A 32 -1.26 -53.77 15.64
CA PRO A 32 -2.60 -54.26 15.95
C PRO A 32 -2.62 -55.74 16.33
N ALA A 33 -1.81 -56.55 15.66
CA ALA A 33 -1.66 -57.96 15.97
C ALA A 33 -0.98 -58.25 17.33
N ALA A 34 -0.11 -57.37 17.84
CA ALA A 34 0.44 -57.47 19.21
C ALA A 34 -0.59 -57.10 20.28
N TYR A 35 -1.43 -56.10 20.01
CA TYR A 35 -2.57 -55.75 20.85
C TYR A 35 -3.56 -56.91 20.94
N ASP A 36 -3.98 -57.47 19.80
CA ASP A 36 -4.90 -58.59 19.71
C ASP A 36 -4.37 -59.83 20.45
N LEU A 37 -3.06 -60.10 20.36
CA LEU A 37 -2.43 -61.24 21.02
C LEU A 37 -2.46 -61.12 22.56
N ARG A 38 -2.39 -59.91 23.12
CA ARG A 38 -2.61 -59.69 24.55
C ARG A 38 -4.07 -59.91 24.94
N VAL A 39 -5.00 -59.36 24.16
CA VAL A 39 -6.45 -59.53 24.39
C VAL A 39 -6.83 -61.02 24.37
N TYR A 40 -6.37 -61.78 23.37
CA TYR A 40 -6.67 -63.21 23.29
C TYR A 40 -6.04 -64.02 24.43
N ARG A 41 -4.86 -63.64 24.93
CA ARG A 41 -4.25 -64.29 26.11
C ARG A 41 -5.04 -64.03 27.39
N ASP A 42 -5.60 -62.84 27.54
CA ASP A 42 -6.42 -62.52 28.71
C ASP A 42 -7.81 -63.16 28.62
N GLN A 43 -8.40 -63.25 27.42
CA GLN A 43 -9.61 -64.05 27.17
C GLN A 43 -9.40 -65.53 27.51
N LEU A 44 -8.22 -66.09 27.20
CA LEU A 44 -7.91 -67.48 27.56
C LEU A 44 -7.93 -67.69 29.09
N LYS A 45 -7.33 -66.76 29.85
CA LYS A 45 -7.33 -66.79 31.33
C LYS A 45 -8.72 -66.59 31.91
N GLU A 46 -9.56 -65.79 31.26
CA GLU A 46 -10.94 -65.57 31.68
C GLU A 46 -11.79 -66.83 31.53
N VAL A 47 -11.67 -67.52 30.38
CA VAL A 47 -12.30 -68.83 30.15
C VAL A 47 -11.86 -69.85 31.21
N GLU A 48 -10.57 -69.89 31.56
CA GLU A 48 -10.06 -70.77 32.64
C GLU A 48 -10.66 -70.42 34.01
N ARG A 49 -10.83 -69.14 34.33
CA ARG A 49 -11.46 -68.69 35.59
C ARG A 49 -12.96 -68.96 35.64
N ASP A 50 -13.65 -68.87 34.52
CA ASP A 50 -15.10 -69.08 34.45
C ASP A 50 -15.45 -70.57 34.48
N LEU A 51 -14.58 -71.41 33.90
CA LEU A 51 -14.65 -72.86 34.09
C LEU A 51 -14.41 -73.24 35.55
N ALA A 52 -13.40 -72.66 36.21
CA ALA A 52 -13.12 -72.92 37.62
C ALA A 52 -14.24 -72.45 38.57
N ARG A 53 -14.99 -71.41 38.17
CA ARG A 53 -16.15 -70.90 38.91
C ARG A 53 -17.46 -71.63 38.56
N GLY A 54 -17.44 -72.57 37.64
CA GLY A 54 -18.62 -73.32 37.20
C GLY A 54 -19.64 -72.48 36.43
N VAL A 55 -19.24 -71.34 35.88
CA VAL A 55 -20.10 -70.42 35.11
C VAL A 55 -20.37 -70.97 33.70
N ILE A 56 -19.44 -71.77 33.17
CA ILE A 56 -19.51 -72.39 31.85
C ILE A 56 -19.31 -73.90 31.95
N ALA A 57 -19.93 -74.66 31.04
CA ALA A 57 -19.77 -76.11 30.94
C ALA A 57 -18.37 -76.47 30.38
N ALA A 58 -17.83 -77.62 30.78
CA ALA A 58 -16.49 -78.07 30.37
C ALA A 58 -16.34 -78.23 28.84
N GLU A 59 -17.40 -78.66 28.17
CA GLU A 59 -17.43 -78.82 26.70
C GLU A 59 -17.35 -77.48 25.97
N ASP A 60 -18.06 -76.46 26.48
CA ASP A 60 -18.04 -75.10 25.93
C ASP A 60 -16.68 -74.42 26.16
N ALA A 61 -16.07 -74.64 27.34
CA ALA A 61 -14.75 -74.11 27.66
C ALA A 61 -13.65 -74.64 26.71
N GLU A 62 -13.64 -75.94 26.42
CA GLU A 62 -12.67 -76.56 25.47
C GLU A 62 -12.84 -76.05 24.04
N ARG A 63 -14.09 -75.85 23.61
CA ARG A 63 -14.39 -75.28 22.28
C ARG A 63 -13.88 -73.84 22.17
N THR A 64 -14.19 -73.00 23.15
CA THR A 64 -13.74 -71.60 23.17
C THR A 64 -12.22 -71.50 23.28
N ARG A 65 -11.58 -72.37 24.08
CA ARG A 65 -10.11 -72.45 24.18
C ARG A 65 -9.45 -72.76 22.84
N SER A 66 -10.02 -73.70 22.09
CA SER A 66 -9.50 -74.10 20.78
C SER A 66 -9.63 -72.97 19.75
N GLU A 67 -10.74 -72.23 19.77
CA GLU A 67 -10.94 -71.09 18.88
C GLU A 67 -10.01 -69.92 19.21
N ILE A 68 -9.87 -69.55 20.49
CA ILE A 68 -8.94 -68.50 20.94
C ILE A 68 -7.50 -68.90 20.61
N SER A 69 -7.11 -70.15 20.86
CA SER A 69 -5.76 -70.65 20.53
C SER A 69 -5.46 -70.56 19.04
N ARG A 70 -6.44 -70.86 18.17
CA ARG A 70 -6.30 -70.70 16.72
C ARG A 70 -6.14 -69.24 16.31
N ARG A 71 -6.88 -68.32 16.96
CA ARG A 71 -6.76 -66.86 16.74
C ARG A 71 -5.41 -66.32 17.21
N ILE A 72 -4.87 -66.82 18.32
CA ILE A 72 -3.52 -66.49 18.80
C ILE A 72 -2.47 -66.90 17.76
N LEU A 73 -2.54 -68.13 17.23
CA LEU A 73 -1.59 -68.60 16.21
C LEU A 73 -1.69 -67.80 14.91
N ALA A 74 -2.89 -67.40 14.49
CA ALA A 74 -3.09 -66.55 13.33
C ALA A 74 -2.51 -65.13 13.53
N ALA A 75 -2.74 -64.53 14.70
CA ALA A 75 -2.20 -63.22 15.05
C ALA A 75 -0.66 -63.24 15.19
N ASP A 76 -0.10 -64.32 15.75
CA ASP A 76 1.36 -64.53 15.84
C ASP A 76 2.01 -64.69 14.46
N ALA A 77 1.39 -65.47 13.57
CA ALA A 77 1.84 -65.59 12.18
C ALA A 77 1.80 -64.25 11.43
N GLN A 78 0.79 -63.42 11.68
CA GLN A 78 0.66 -62.08 11.10
C GLN A 78 1.72 -61.10 11.64
N LEU A 79 2.08 -61.19 12.92
CA LEU A 79 3.20 -60.46 13.52
C LEU A 79 4.55 -60.84 12.91
N GLN A 80 4.79 -62.14 12.72
CA GLN A 80 6.02 -62.65 12.12
C GLN A 80 6.17 -62.23 10.65
N GLN A 81 5.07 -62.16 9.90
CA GLN A 81 5.08 -61.70 8.50
C GLN A 81 5.17 -60.17 8.36
N GLY A 82 4.54 -59.40 9.27
CA GLY A 82 4.46 -57.94 9.19
C GLY A 82 5.65 -57.16 9.76
N GLY A 83 6.46 -57.79 10.61
CA GLY A 83 7.61 -57.18 11.27
C GLY A 83 7.28 -55.93 12.11
N ARG A 84 8.30 -55.30 12.72
CA ARG A 84 8.18 -54.09 13.56
C ARG A 84 7.60 -52.83 12.86
N THR A 85 7.30 -52.89 11.56
CA THR A 85 6.90 -51.74 10.74
C THR A 85 5.48 -51.83 10.20
N GLY A 86 4.67 -52.80 10.65
CA GLY A 86 3.23 -52.86 10.32
C GLY A 86 2.93 -52.96 8.83
N GLY A 87 3.83 -53.54 8.02
CA GLY A 87 3.65 -53.70 6.58
C GLY A 87 3.92 -52.48 5.69
N GLN A 88 4.45 -51.37 6.22
CA GLN A 88 4.78 -50.21 5.37
C GLN A 88 6.04 -50.46 4.52
N PRO A 89 5.97 -50.40 3.17
CA PRO A 89 7.12 -50.69 2.32
C PRO A 89 8.16 -49.57 2.41
N LYS A 90 9.29 -49.83 3.09
CA LYS A 90 10.39 -48.87 3.28
C LYS A 90 10.88 -48.25 1.97
N ALA A 91 10.89 -49.01 0.88
CA ALA A 91 11.30 -48.52 -0.45
C ALA A 91 10.36 -47.42 -0.98
N LEU A 92 9.04 -47.54 -0.74
CA LEU A 92 8.07 -46.52 -1.12
C LEU A 92 8.25 -45.25 -0.28
N ALA A 93 8.42 -45.40 1.04
CA ALA A 93 8.66 -44.26 1.93
C ALA A 93 9.94 -43.51 1.58
N MET A 94 11.04 -44.22 1.27
CA MET A 94 12.28 -43.61 0.79
C MET A 94 12.12 -42.96 -0.59
N GLY A 95 11.36 -43.57 -1.50
CA GLY A 95 11.06 -43.00 -2.82
C GLY A 95 10.27 -41.70 -2.73
N VAL A 96 9.22 -41.67 -1.89
CA VAL A 96 8.44 -40.47 -1.61
C VAL A 96 9.30 -39.40 -0.95
N ALA A 97 10.09 -39.75 0.08
CA ALA A 97 10.99 -38.80 0.74
C ALA A 97 12.01 -38.18 -0.24
N GLY A 98 12.61 -39.00 -1.12
CA GLY A 98 13.52 -38.53 -2.16
C GLY A 98 12.84 -37.59 -3.16
N LEU A 99 11.63 -37.95 -3.64
CA LEU A 99 10.83 -37.09 -4.52
C LEU A 99 10.45 -35.77 -3.84
N THR A 100 10.12 -35.78 -2.55
CA THR A 100 9.83 -34.57 -1.79
C THR A 100 11.06 -33.66 -1.69
N VAL A 101 12.24 -34.21 -1.40
CA VAL A 101 13.49 -33.42 -1.33
C VAL A 101 13.82 -32.81 -2.69
N VAL A 102 13.80 -33.60 -3.76
CA VAL A 102 14.08 -33.12 -5.12
C VAL A 102 13.03 -32.09 -5.54
N GLY A 103 11.75 -32.38 -5.32
CA GLY A 103 10.64 -31.49 -5.65
C GLY A 103 10.74 -30.15 -4.92
N LEU A 104 11.10 -30.15 -3.63
CA LEU A 104 11.29 -28.93 -2.86
C LEU A 104 12.49 -28.12 -3.35
N LEU A 105 13.66 -28.74 -3.51
CA LEU A 105 14.87 -28.01 -3.92
C LEU A 105 14.79 -27.53 -5.37
N ALA A 106 14.53 -28.44 -6.31
CA ALA A 106 14.46 -28.11 -7.73
C ALA A 106 13.23 -27.26 -8.04
N GLY A 107 12.08 -27.56 -7.44
CA GLY A 107 10.85 -26.78 -7.61
C GLY A 107 11.01 -25.36 -7.07
N SER A 108 11.56 -25.18 -5.87
CA SER A 108 11.80 -23.84 -5.32
C SER A 108 12.79 -23.05 -6.17
N PHE A 109 13.85 -23.70 -6.67
CA PHE A 109 14.81 -23.07 -7.57
C PHE A 109 14.16 -22.62 -8.89
N LEU A 110 13.35 -23.48 -9.51
CA LEU A 110 12.64 -23.16 -10.76
C LEU A 110 11.62 -22.04 -10.56
N LEU A 111 10.85 -22.10 -9.47
CA LEU A 111 9.90 -21.04 -9.12
C LEU A 111 10.62 -19.71 -8.87
N TYR A 112 11.72 -19.71 -8.13
CA TYR A 112 12.51 -18.48 -7.93
C TYR A 112 13.10 -17.96 -9.24
N ARG A 113 13.50 -18.84 -10.16
CA ARG A 113 13.99 -18.43 -11.48
C ARG A 113 12.89 -17.79 -12.33
N GLN A 114 11.63 -18.23 -12.17
CA GLN A 114 10.49 -17.74 -12.95
C GLN A 114 9.82 -16.50 -12.34
N LEU A 115 9.73 -16.43 -11.01
CA LEU A 115 9.03 -15.38 -10.28
C LEU A 115 9.97 -14.35 -9.63
N GLY A 116 11.19 -14.75 -9.30
CA GLY A 116 12.16 -13.91 -8.63
C GLY A 116 12.93 -13.01 -9.61
N ALA A 117 13.91 -12.29 -9.06
CA ALA A 117 14.82 -11.43 -9.83
C ALA A 117 16.27 -11.93 -9.71
N PRO A 118 16.66 -13.02 -10.40
CA PRO A 118 18.03 -13.51 -10.38
C PRO A 118 18.98 -12.45 -10.93
N GLY A 119 20.04 -12.16 -10.17
CA GLY A 119 21.04 -11.16 -10.56
C GLY A 119 20.72 -9.73 -10.13
N TYR A 120 19.62 -9.50 -9.42
CA TYR A 120 19.35 -8.23 -8.77
C TYR A 120 20.19 -8.12 -7.49
N ASP A 121 21.01 -7.08 -7.40
CA ASP A 121 21.82 -6.80 -6.20
C ASP A 121 20.96 -6.26 -5.05
N ASP A 122 21.51 -6.28 -3.84
CA ASP A 122 20.81 -5.88 -2.61
C ASP A 122 20.52 -4.37 -2.50
N LEU A 123 20.87 -3.58 -3.53
CA LEU A 123 20.70 -2.12 -3.65
C LEU A 123 20.78 -1.41 -2.30
N SER A 124 21.95 -1.53 -1.67
CA SER A 124 22.23 -0.88 -0.38
C SER A 124 21.83 0.60 -0.38
N LEU A 125 21.50 1.17 0.79
CA LEU A 125 21.14 2.60 0.89
C LEU A 125 22.22 3.50 0.26
N LYS A 126 23.49 3.17 0.46
CA LYS A 126 24.61 3.90 -0.15
C LYS A 126 24.56 3.83 -1.68
N THR A 127 24.38 2.64 -2.23
CA THR A 127 24.26 2.43 -3.69
C THR A 127 23.08 3.21 -4.27
N ARG A 128 21.92 3.18 -3.61
CA ARG A 128 20.73 3.94 -4.04
C ARG A 128 20.99 5.45 -4.05
N ILE A 129 21.70 5.98 -3.05
CA ILE A 129 22.07 7.40 -3.02
C ILE A 129 23.05 7.75 -4.15
N GLU A 130 24.00 6.88 -4.46
CA GLU A 130 24.93 7.07 -5.59
C GLU A 130 24.19 7.04 -6.94
N MET A 131 23.30 6.07 -7.14
CA MET A 131 22.45 5.99 -8.33
C MET A 131 21.54 7.21 -8.49
N ALA A 132 20.97 7.73 -7.38
CA ALA A 132 20.14 8.92 -7.40
C ALA A 132 20.95 10.18 -7.78
N LYS A 133 22.20 10.28 -7.32
CA LYS A 133 23.11 11.38 -7.72
C LYS A 133 23.43 11.32 -9.20
N ASP A 134 23.75 10.12 -9.71
CA ASP A 134 24.02 9.91 -11.14
C ASP A 134 22.79 10.24 -11.98
N THR A 135 21.61 9.75 -11.56
CA THR A 135 20.33 10.03 -12.20
C THR A 135 20.07 11.54 -12.27
N ARG A 136 20.24 12.27 -11.14
CA ARG A 136 20.03 13.72 -11.09
C ARG A 136 21.01 14.49 -11.97
N ALA A 137 22.25 14.02 -12.08
CA ALA A 137 23.30 14.64 -12.90
C ALA A 137 23.09 14.41 -14.41
N ASN A 138 22.58 13.24 -14.78
CA ASN A 138 22.36 12.82 -16.17
C ASN A 138 20.90 12.99 -16.63
N ARG A 139 20.15 13.89 -15.99
CA ARG A 139 18.77 14.20 -16.33
C ARG A 139 18.69 14.87 -17.71
N PRO A 140 17.72 14.50 -18.57
CA PRO A 140 17.45 15.22 -19.81
C PRO A 140 17.15 16.71 -19.57
N SER A 141 17.59 17.55 -20.49
CA SER A 141 17.27 18.98 -20.52
C SER A 141 15.78 19.22 -20.82
N GLN A 142 15.31 20.43 -20.51
CA GLN A 142 13.96 20.88 -20.85
C GLN A 142 13.62 20.62 -22.33
N ALA A 143 14.49 21.06 -23.24
CA ALA A 143 14.25 20.98 -24.68
C ALA A 143 14.18 19.53 -25.20
N GLU A 144 14.98 18.62 -24.63
CA GLU A 144 14.95 17.20 -25.00
C GLU A 144 13.61 16.55 -24.61
N VAL A 145 13.09 16.88 -23.42
CA VAL A 145 11.80 16.34 -22.96
C VAL A 145 10.63 16.95 -23.73
N GLU A 146 10.64 18.25 -23.96
CA GLU A 146 9.63 18.96 -24.77
C GLU A 146 9.56 18.41 -26.20
N ALA A 147 10.72 18.18 -26.84
CA ALA A 147 10.77 17.63 -28.19
C ALA A 147 10.16 16.22 -28.26
N ASN A 148 10.45 15.36 -27.28
CA ASN A 148 9.86 14.04 -27.20
C ASN A 148 8.34 14.12 -26.95
N ARG A 149 7.89 15.04 -26.09
CA ARG A 149 6.48 15.19 -25.73
C ARG A 149 5.63 15.76 -26.87
N ALA A 150 6.15 16.69 -27.66
CA ALA A 150 5.46 17.22 -28.83
C ALA A 150 5.04 16.13 -29.83
N THR A 151 5.71 14.97 -29.81
CA THR A 151 5.34 13.81 -30.63
C THR A 151 4.22 12.94 -30.05
N LEU A 152 3.97 13.04 -28.74
CA LEU A 152 3.05 12.18 -27.98
C LEU A 152 1.70 12.85 -27.67
N ASP A 153 1.69 14.17 -27.54
CA ASP A 153 0.50 14.91 -27.13
C ASP A 153 -0.55 14.96 -28.25
N ALA A 154 -1.77 14.54 -27.92
CA ALA A 154 -2.92 14.79 -28.77
C ALA A 154 -3.23 16.29 -28.78
N PRO A 155 -3.64 16.88 -29.92
CA PRO A 155 -4.03 18.29 -29.95
C PRO A 155 -5.14 18.53 -28.94
N LEU A 156 -4.93 19.50 -28.04
CA LEU A 156 -6.02 20.05 -27.25
C LEU A 156 -7.09 20.57 -28.21
N GLY A 157 -8.36 20.48 -27.81
CA GLY A 157 -9.48 20.96 -28.62
C GLY A 157 -9.24 22.39 -29.09
N GLN A 158 -9.64 22.71 -30.34
CA GLN A 158 -9.42 24.04 -30.89
C GLN A 158 -10.12 25.09 -30.01
N PRO A 159 -9.43 26.18 -29.62
CA PRO A 159 -10.06 27.25 -28.89
C PRO A 159 -11.17 27.89 -29.73
N ALA A 160 -12.12 28.55 -29.07
CA ALA A 160 -13.16 29.31 -29.76
C ALA A 160 -12.52 30.29 -30.77
N PRO A 161 -13.05 30.43 -32.00
CA PRO A 161 -12.43 31.24 -33.05
C PRO A 161 -12.14 32.69 -32.64
N GLU A 162 -13.02 33.27 -31.81
CA GLU A 162 -12.85 34.61 -31.27
C GLU A 162 -11.62 34.72 -30.35
N TYR A 163 -11.41 33.71 -29.49
CA TYR A 163 -10.26 33.65 -28.61
C TYR A 163 -8.96 33.42 -29.39
N ALA A 164 -8.98 32.55 -30.41
CA ALA A 164 -7.85 32.37 -31.32
C ALA A 164 -7.46 33.69 -32.01
N ALA A 165 -8.42 34.46 -32.50
CA ALA A 165 -8.18 35.75 -33.13
C ALA A 165 -7.63 36.80 -32.14
N LEU A 166 -8.09 36.78 -30.88
CA LEU A 166 -7.53 37.63 -29.82
C LEU A 166 -6.06 37.26 -29.53
N MET A 167 -5.75 35.97 -29.50
CA MET A 167 -4.37 35.50 -29.29
C MET A 167 -3.44 35.90 -30.42
N ASP A 168 -3.89 35.83 -31.68
CA ASP A 168 -3.08 36.29 -32.80
C ASP A 168 -2.80 37.80 -32.75
N LYS A 169 -3.78 38.60 -32.29
CA LYS A 169 -3.56 40.04 -32.03
C LYS A 169 -2.57 40.27 -30.90
N LEU A 170 -2.67 39.50 -29.81
CA LEU A 170 -1.77 39.59 -28.67
C LEU A 170 -0.32 39.26 -29.08
N ARG A 171 -0.11 38.15 -29.80
CA ARG A 171 1.20 37.75 -30.33
C ARG A 171 1.82 38.85 -31.19
N LYS A 172 1.04 39.43 -32.11
CA LYS A 172 1.50 40.56 -32.95
C LYS A 172 1.86 41.79 -32.13
N ALA A 173 0.99 42.18 -31.20
CA ALA A 173 1.21 43.35 -30.36
C ALA A 173 2.47 43.22 -29.48
N VAL A 174 2.76 42.01 -28.97
CA VAL A 174 3.98 41.72 -28.21
C VAL A 174 5.21 41.69 -29.12
N ALA A 175 5.11 41.16 -30.34
CA ALA A 175 6.21 41.20 -31.32
C ALA A 175 6.58 42.64 -31.72
N GLU A 176 5.61 43.54 -31.85
CA GLU A 176 5.83 44.96 -32.15
C GLU A 176 6.38 45.73 -30.94
N ARG A 177 6.07 45.29 -29.72
CA ARG A 177 6.49 45.92 -28.45
C ARG A 177 7.09 44.88 -27.50
N PRO A 178 8.29 44.36 -27.80
CA PRO A 178 8.88 43.24 -27.06
C PRO A 178 9.34 43.59 -25.64
N ASP A 179 9.36 44.88 -25.30
CA ASP A 179 9.74 45.40 -23.99
C ASP A 179 8.52 45.84 -23.14
N ASP A 180 7.30 45.65 -23.66
CA ASP A 180 6.06 45.87 -22.90
C ASP A 180 5.82 44.70 -21.93
N LEU A 181 6.31 44.85 -20.70
CA LEU A 181 6.19 43.84 -19.63
C LEU A 181 4.76 43.34 -19.43
N GLN A 182 3.75 44.23 -19.51
CA GLN A 182 2.36 43.83 -19.31
C GLN A 182 1.87 42.97 -20.48
N GLY A 183 2.23 43.35 -21.71
CA GLY A 183 1.95 42.55 -22.90
C GLY A 183 2.56 41.15 -22.82
N VAL A 184 3.84 41.06 -22.41
CA VAL A 184 4.54 39.77 -22.29
C VAL A 184 3.94 38.91 -21.17
N LYS A 185 3.61 39.48 -20.00
CA LYS A 185 2.93 38.76 -18.91
C LYS A 185 1.56 38.23 -19.35
N LEU A 186 0.82 39.02 -20.13
CA LEU A 186 -0.47 38.60 -20.67
C LEU A 186 -0.30 37.45 -21.67
N LEU A 187 0.71 37.52 -22.55
CA LEU A 187 1.01 36.45 -23.50
C LEU A 187 1.32 35.13 -22.78
N ALA A 188 2.22 35.15 -21.80
CA ALA A 188 2.58 33.94 -21.04
C ALA A 188 1.35 33.23 -20.44
N ARG A 189 0.50 33.99 -19.74
CA ARG A 189 -0.72 33.46 -19.10
C ARG A 189 -1.73 32.88 -20.11
N ASN A 190 -1.96 33.57 -21.22
CA ASN A 190 -2.97 33.12 -22.19
C ASN A 190 -2.47 31.96 -23.05
N GLU A 191 -1.17 31.88 -23.35
CA GLU A 191 -0.58 30.69 -23.98
C GLU A 191 -0.66 29.47 -23.05
N ALA A 192 -0.37 29.64 -21.76
CA ALA A 192 -0.54 28.57 -20.78
C ALA A 192 -2.00 28.10 -20.67
N ALA A 193 -2.96 29.04 -20.71
CA ALA A 193 -4.39 28.72 -20.70
C ALA A 193 -4.85 27.94 -21.95
N LEU A 194 -4.15 28.09 -23.07
CA LEU A 194 -4.34 27.29 -24.28
C LEU A 194 -3.62 25.94 -24.24
N GLY A 195 -2.82 25.67 -23.22
CA GLY A 195 -1.92 24.54 -23.14
C GLY A 195 -0.70 24.64 -24.05
N ASN A 196 -0.42 25.82 -24.63
CA ASN A 196 0.78 26.09 -25.40
C ASN A 196 1.95 26.40 -24.46
N PHE A 197 2.31 25.45 -23.60
CA PHE A 197 3.26 25.66 -22.50
C PHE A 197 4.67 26.03 -22.98
N VAL A 198 5.10 25.57 -24.16
CA VAL A 198 6.39 25.98 -24.75
C VAL A 198 6.39 27.47 -25.08
N ALA A 199 5.33 27.99 -25.72
CA ALA A 199 5.22 29.42 -25.99
C ALA A 199 5.06 30.24 -24.69
N ALA A 200 4.36 29.67 -23.70
CA ALA A 200 4.20 30.30 -22.39
C ALA A 200 5.53 30.44 -21.65
N GLN A 201 6.37 29.39 -21.62
CA GLN A 201 7.68 29.47 -20.94
C GLN A 201 8.62 30.44 -21.63
N GLU A 202 8.61 30.53 -22.96
CA GLU A 202 9.39 31.53 -23.70
C GLU A 202 8.99 32.97 -23.32
N ALA A 203 7.68 33.23 -23.26
CA ALA A 203 7.17 34.52 -22.81
C ALA A 203 7.53 34.79 -21.34
N GLN A 204 7.46 33.79 -20.46
CA GLN A 204 7.81 33.93 -19.05
C GLN A 204 9.32 34.15 -18.83
N ALA A 205 10.20 33.56 -19.65
CA ALA A 205 11.63 33.87 -19.66
C ALA A 205 11.88 35.33 -20.06
N ARG A 206 11.09 35.88 -21.01
CA ARG A 206 11.13 37.29 -21.37
C ARG A 206 10.63 38.19 -20.23
N VAL A 207 9.59 37.79 -19.49
CA VAL A 207 9.17 38.48 -18.26
C VAL A 207 10.33 38.62 -17.29
N LEU A 208 11.05 37.53 -17.01
CA LEU A 208 12.22 37.56 -16.12
C LEU A 208 13.33 38.46 -16.64
N THR A 209 13.57 38.45 -17.96
CA THR A 209 14.57 39.31 -18.60
C THR A 209 14.22 40.80 -18.45
N LEU A 210 12.95 41.17 -18.62
CA LEU A 210 12.48 42.56 -18.49
C LEU A 210 12.44 43.04 -17.04
N LEU A 211 12.16 42.14 -16.09
CA LEU A 211 12.22 42.46 -14.66
C LEU A 211 13.66 42.62 -14.16
N GLY A 212 14.60 41.82 -14.69
CA GLY A 212 15.99 41.82 -14.24
C GLY A 212 16.10 41.60 -12.73
N ASP A 213 16.80 42.50 -12.05
CA ASP A 213 16.99 42.43 -10.59
C ASP A 213 15.70 42.61 -9.79
N ALA A 214 14.65 43.18 -10.38
CA ALA A 214 13.34 43.34 -9.73
C ALA A 214 12.51 42.05 -9.71
N ALA A 215 12.97 40.96 -10.35
CA ALA A 215 12.26 39.69 -10.38
C ALA A 215 12.13 39.09 -8.96
N THR A 216 10.89 38.78 -8.57
CA THR A 216 10.55 38.23 -7.26
C THR A 216 10.64 36.71 -7.23
N ALA A 217 10.58 36.10 -6.05
CA ALA A 217 10.49 34.63 -5.94
C ALA A 217 9.30 34.07 -6.71
N ASN A 218 8.17 34.77 -6.75
CA ASN A 218 6.96 34.36 -7.48
C ASN A 218 7.17 34.38 -8.99
N ASP A 219 7.87 35.38 -9.54
CA ASP A 219 8.11 35.41 -10.99
C ASP A 219 8.97 34.20 -11.43
N TYR A 220 9.91 33.75 -10.59
CA TYR A 220 10.70 32.52 -10.83
C TYR A 220 9.89 31.24 -10.63
N VAL A 221 8.96 31.20 -9.66
CA VAL A 221 8.04 30.07 -9.49
C VAL A 221 7.13 29.95 -10.70
N ASP A 222 6.53 31.04 -11.17
CA ASP A 222 5.68 31.04 -12.37
C ASP A 222 6.45 30.51 -13.59
N TYR A 223 7.73 30.85 -13.71
CA TYR A 223 8.61 30.32 -14.76
C TYR A 223 8.87 28.82 -14.60
N ALA A 224 9.28 28.38 -13.40
CA ALA A 224 9.51 26.97 -13.12
C ALA A 224 8.26 26.12 -13.33
N ASP A 225 7.10 26.59 -12.87
CA ASP A 225 5.81 25.93 -13.02
C ASP A 225 5.47 25.74 -14.50
N THR A 226 5.64 26.78 -15.31
CA THR A 226 5.39 26.70 -16.76
C THR A 226 6.34 25.71 -17.46
N LEU A 227 7.63 25.67 -17.07
CA LEU A 227 8.59 24.68 -17.57
C LEU A 227 8.17 23.25 -17.21
N ILE A 228 7.70 23.04 -15.98
CA ILE A 228 7.25 21.74 -15.49
C ILE A 228 5.97 21.31 -16.22
N LEU A 229 5.04 22.22 -16.46
CA LEU A 229 3.83 21.94 -17.24
C LEU A 229 4.17 21.60 -18.70
N ALA A 230 5.14 22.30 -19.32
CA ALA A 230 5.60 22.01 -20.68
C ALA A 230 6.19 20.61 -20.85
N THR A 231 6.69 20.01 -19.77
CA THR A 231 7.23 18.64 -19.78
C THR A 231 6.27 17.61 -19.17
N GLY A 232 5.04 18.00 -18.81
CA GLY A 232 4.04 17.11 -18.23
C GLY A 232 4.31 16.69 -16.79
N GLY A 233 4.93 17.57 -16.00
CA GLY A 233 5.20 17.35 -14.58
C GLY A 233 6.64 16.94 -14.27
N TYR A 234 7.54 16.91 -15.25
CA TYR A 234 8.95 16.61 -15.05
C TYR A 234 9.72 17.85 -14.58
N VAL A 235 10.54 17.71 -13.54
CA VAL A 235 11.39 18.82 -13.06
C VAL A 235 12.77 18.75 -13.72
N SER A 236 12.88 19.43 -14.86
CA SER A 236 14.12 19.55 -15.64
C SER A 236 15.23 20.32 -14.91
N PRO A 237 16.49 20.22 -15.36
CA PRO A 237 17.58 21.04 -14.85
C PRO A 237 17.30 22.56 -14.90
N GLU A 238 16.63 23.03 -15.95
CA GLU A 238 16.25 24.44 -16.14
C GLU A 238 15.14 24.85 -15.15
N ALA A 239 14.12 24.00 -14.97
CA ALA A 239 13.09 24.23 -13.96
C ALA A 239 13.70 24.26 -12.56
N GLU A 240 14.61 23.34 -12.24
CA GLU A 240 15.34 23.35 -10.97
C GLU A 240 16.15 24.63 -10.77
N ALA A 241 16.84 25.13 -11.79
CA ALA A 241 17.58 26.38 -11.69
C ALA A 241 16.65 27.57 -11.35
N ALA A 242 15.46 27.62 -11.95
CA ALA A 242 14.44 28.61 -11.62
C ALA A 242 13.90 28.46 -10.19
N LEU A 243 13.64 27.23 -9.74
CA LEU A 243 13.20 26.94 -8.36
C LEU A 243 14.27 27.35 -7.34
N LEU A 244 15.54 27.07 -7.60
CA LEU A 244 16.65 27.50 -6.75
C LEU A 244 16.77 29.02 -6.71
N ALA A 245 16.55 29.71 -7.84
CA ALA A 245 16.52 31.17 -7.89
C ALA A 245 15.34 31.77 -7.12
N ALA A 246 14.19 31.09 -7.09
CA ALA A 246 13.06 31.45 -6.23
C ALA A 246 13.41 31.27 -4.74
N LEU A 247 13.95 30.11 -4.35
CA LEU A 247 14.32 29.80 -2.97
C LEU A 247 15.45 30.67 -2.42
N ALA A 248 16.35 31.15 -3.29
CA ALA A 248 17.38 32.11 -2.91
C ALA A 248 16.78 33.48 -2.50
N ARG A 249 15.60 33.82 -3.02
CA ARG A 249 14.87 35.06 -2.72
C ARG A 249 13.89 34.88 -1.56
N ASP A 250 13.19 33.76 -1.54
CA ASP A 250 12.29 33.37 -0.46
C ASP A 250 12.48 31.87 -0.12
N PRO A 251 13.25 31.55 0.93
CA PRO A 251 13.47 30.17 1.35
C PRO A 251 12.21 29.43 1.80
N ARG A 252 11.13 30.16 2.15
CA ARG A 252 9.86 29.58 2.61
C ARG A 252 8.84 29.47 1.49
N GLN A 253 9.22 29.75 0.24
CA GLN A 253 8.25 29.73 -0.84
C GLN A 253 7.72 28.30 -1.10
N GLY A 254 6.45 28.08 -0.75
CA GLY A 254 5.80 26.76 -0.69
C GLY A 254 5.78 26.01 -2.01
N ALA A 255 5.37 26.67 -3.11
CA ALA A 255 5.36 26.05 -4.44
C ALA A 255 6.77 25.62 -4.90
N ALA A 256 7.79 26.43 -4.60
CA ALA A 256 9.17 26.09 -4.95
C ALA A 256 9.65 24.87 -4.15
N ARG A 257 9.39 24.83 -2.85
CA ARG A 257 9.71 23.67 -1.99
C ARG A 257 8.96 22.43 -2.43
N TYR A 258 7.68 22.55 -2.82
CA TYR A 258 6.89 21.44 -3.35
C TYR A 258 7.57 20.82 -4.57
N TYR A 259 7.92 21.64 -5.58
CA TYR A 259 8.57 21.16 -6.78
C TYR A 259 9.99 20.63 -6.55
N MET A 260 10.74 21.19 -5.59
CA MET A 260 12.01 20.59 -5.17
C MET A 260 11.81 19.18 -4.57
N GLY A 261 10.78 19.00 -3.75
CA GLY A 261 10.41 17.66 -3.24
C GLY A 261 10.02 16.70 -4.37
N LEU A 262 9.23 17.17 -5.35
CA LEU A 262 8.87 16.39 -6.54
C LEU A 262 10.10 15.94 -7.33
N MET A 263 11.06 16.85 -7.56
CA MET A 263 12.32 16.54 -8.23
C MET A 263 13.12 15.46 -7.48
N PHE A 264 13.20 15.55 -6.15
CA PHE A 264 13.86 14.54 -5.33
C PHE A 264 13.14 13.19 -5.39
N ALA A 265 11.81 13.18 -5.42
CA ALA A 265 11.04 11.95 -5.62
C ALA A 265 11.34 11.32 -7.01
N GLN A 266 11.30 12.13 -8.07
CA GLN A 266 11.60 11.71 -9.45
C GLN A 266 13.02 11.18 -9.64
N THR A 267 13.98 11.69 -8.86
CA THR A 267 15.40 11.31 -8.96
C THR A 267 15.83 10.25 -7.95
N GLY A 268 14.88 9.59 -7.27
CA GLY A 268 15.18 8.46 -6.38
C GLY A 268 15.69 8.85 -4.99
N ARG A 269 15.31 10.04 -4.49
CA ARG A 269 15.58 10.53 -3.13
C ARG A 269 14.28 10.72 -2.33
N PRO A 270 13.51 9.64 -2.08
CA PRO A 270 12.28 9.72 -1.29
C PRO A 270 12.54 10.23 0.13
N ASP A 271 13.73 9.99 0.69
CA ASP A 271 14.17 10.50 1.99
C ASP A 271 14.26 12.03 2.05
N THR A 272 14.63 12.67 0.95
CA THR A 272 14.72 14.15 0.88
C THR A 272 13.38 14.75 0.50
N ALA A 273 12.67 14.13 -0.45
CA ALA A 273 11.32 14.51 -0.83
C ALA A 273 10.37 14.48 0.37
N PHE A 274 10.36 13.37 1.13
CA PHE A 274 9.55 13.19 2.33
C PHE A 274 9.79 14.31 3.34
N ARG A 275 11.05 14.62 3.70
CA ARG A 275 11.36 15.67 4.68
C ARG A 275 10.85 17.05 4.24
N ILE A 276 11.03 17.40 2.98
CA ILE A 276 10.57 18.69 2.44
C ILE A 276 9.03 18.77 2.49
N TRP A 277 8.36 17.71 2.06
CA TRP A 277 6.91 17.67 2.00
C TRP A 277 6.23 17.53 3.36
N GLU A 278 6.84 16.82 4.30
CA GLU A 278 6.37 16.75 5.69
C GLU A 278 6.39 18.14 6.34
N GLU A 279 7.47 18.89 6.12
CA GLU A 279 7.59 20.26 6.62
C GLU A 279 6.54 21.18 6.00
N LEU A 280 6.30 21.08 4.68
CA LEU A 280 5.23 21.83 4.00
C LEU A 280 3.83 21.47 4.52
N LEU A 281 3.54 20.20 4.76
CA LEU A 281 2.26 19.80 5.34
C LEU A 281 2.06 20.38 6.74
N ARG A 282 3.13 20.44 7.54
CA ARG A 282 3.10 20.96 8.90
C ARG A 282 2.96 22.48 8.95
N GLU A 283 3.56 23.18 7.99
CA GLU A 283 3.50 24.65 7.91
C GLU A 283 2.16 25.16 7.35
N GLY A 284 1.49 24.39 6.49
CA GLY A 284 0.26 24.82 5.81
C GLY A 284 0.51 25.93 4.76
N PRO A 285 -0.52 26.72 4.40
CA PRO A 285 -1.91 26.58 4.80
C PRO A 285 -2.58 25.35 4.15
N ALA A 286 -3.64 24.82 4.77
CA ALA A 286 -4.30 23.58 4.36
C ALA A 286 -4.91 23.61 2.95
N ASP A 287 -5.28 24.79 2.47
CA ASP A 287 -5.87 25.05 1.16
C ASP A 287 -4.82 25.30 0.07
N ALA A 288 -3.53 25.27 0.39
CA ALA A 288 -2.51 25.52 -0.60
C ALA A 288 -2.52 24.43 -1.71
N PRO A 289 -2.28 24.81 -2.99
CA PRO A 289 -2.42 23.89 -4.13
C PRO A 289 -1.54 22.63 -4.05
N TRP A 290 -0.43 22.69 -3.32
CA TRP A 290 0.48 21.56 -3.12
C TRP A 290 0.05 20.60 -2.02
N ILE A 291 -0.88 20.96 -1.13
CA ILE A 291 -1.28 20.10 0.00
C ILE A 291 -1.91 18.80 -0.49
N ALA A 292 -2.94 18.87 -1.33
CA ALA A 292 -3.63 17.67 -1.81
C ALA A 292 -2.69 16.70 -2.56
N PRO A 293 -1.84 17.15 -3.51
CA PRO A 293 -0.83 16.31 -4.13
C PRO A 293 0.15 15.68 -3.12
N ILE A 294 0.64 16.45 -2.14
CA ILE A 294 1.55 15.92 -1.11
C ILE A 294 0.85 14.84 -0.28
N ARG A 295 -0.36 15.09 0.21
CA ARG A 295 -1.13 14.12 1.01
C ARG A 295 -1.34 12.80 0.27
N GLY A 296 -1.56 12.86 -1.04
CA GLY A 296 -1.74 11.69 -1.90
C GLY A 296 -0.48 10.82 -2.09
N GLN A 297 0.72 11.35 -1.84
CA GLN A 297 1.99 10.67 -2.16
C GLN A 297 2.93 10.50 -0.96
N ILE A 298 2.79 11.31 0.09
CA ILE A 298 3.77 11.40 1.18
C ILE A 298 3.90 10.09 1.98
N GLN A 299 2.83 9.30 2.11
CA GLN A 299 2.88 8.04 2.85
C GLN A 299 3.76 6.99 2.16
N GLU A 300 3.70 6.92 0.83
CA GLU A 300 4.58 6.05 0.04
C GLU A 300 6.04 6.52 0.17
N LEU A 301 6.27 7.84 0.08
CA LEU A 301 7.62 8.39 0.27
C LEU A 301 8.17 8.11 1.67
N ALA A 302 7.34 8.19 2.72
CA ALA A 302 7.74 7.86 4.08
C ALA A 302 8.15 6.39 4.19
N MET A 303 7.37 5.47 3.61
CA MET A 303 7.70 4.05 3.57
C MET A 303 9.03 3.80 2.85
N LEU A 304 9.24 4.42 1.68
CA LEU A 304 10.49 4.30 0.91
C LEU A 304 11.68 4.93 1.63
N ALA A 305 11.44 5.97 2.42
CA ALA A 305 12.44 6.61 3.28
C ALA A 305 12.72 5.81 4.57
N GLY A 306 11.91 4.79 4.88
CA GLY A 306 11.98 4.05 6.14
C GLY A 306 11.55 4.88 7.36
N ALA A 307 10.71 5.89 7.16
CA ALA A 307 10.17 6.74 8.21
C ALA A 307 8.79 6.22 8.65
N GLU A 308 8.58 6.08 9.95
CA GLU A 308 7.25 5.89 10.51
C GLU A 308 6.50 7.23 10.43
N PHE A 309 5.48 7.29 9.58
CA PHE A 309 4.69 8.49 9.36
C PHE A 309 3.21 8.13 9.27
N THR A 310 2.40 8.88 10.02
CA THR A 310 0.95 8.82 9.91
C THR A 310 0.47 10.16 9.38
N LEU A 311 -0.31 10.12 8.30
CA LEU A 311 -0.81 11.32 7.66
C LEU A 311 -1.76 12.06 8.63
N PRO A 312 -1.48 13.33 8.97
CA PRO A 312 -2.41 14.11 9.79
C PRO A 312 -3.76 14.24 9.09
N PRO A 313 -4.89 14.26 9.81
CA PRO A 313 -6.18 14.62 9.22
C PRO A 313 -6.09 16.01 8.56
N GLU A 314 -6.90 16.29 7.54
CA GLU A 314 -6.91 17.61 6.90
C GLU A 314 -7.30 18.68 7.92
N GLU A 315 -6.54 19.78 7.99
CA GLU A 315 -6.89 20.91 8.84
C GLU A 315 -8.24 21.49 8.38
N GLY A 316 -9.14 21.69 9.36
CA GLY A 316 -10.58 21.90 9.14
C GLY A 316 -11.41 20.69 9.61
N LEU A 317 -10.86 19.48 9.53
CA LEU A 317 -11.47 18.27 10.08
C LEU A 317 -10.88 17.94 11.46
N LYS A 318 -11.23 18.72 12.49
CA LYS A 318 -10.87 18.41 13.88
C LYS A 318 -11.30 16.98 14.22
N GLY A 319 -10.34 16.14 14.56
CA GLY A 319 -10.53 14.74 14.95
C GLY A 319 -9.35 14.28 15.80
N PRO A 320 -9.48 13.12 16.48
CA PRO A 320 -8.42 12.58 17.33
C PRO A 320 -7.12 12.42 16.53
N ASP A 321 -6.00 12.77 17.14
CA ASP A 321 -4.68 12.59 16.54
C ASP A 321 -4.24 11.12 16.60
N ALA A 322 -3.04 10.82 16.09
CA ALA A 322 -2.53 9.45 16.06
C ALA A 322 -2.32 8.86 17.47
N ALA A 323 -1.98 9.69 18.47
CA ALA A 323 -1.82 9.26 19.85
C ALA A 323 -3.18 8.97 20.49
N ASP A 324 -4.19 9.78 20.20
CA ASP A 324 -5.57 9.57 20.64
C ASP A 324 -6.14 8.26 20.07
N VAL A 325 -5.88 7.95 18.80
CA VAL A 325 -6.31 6.70 18.15
C VAL A 325 -5.62 5.48 18.78
N GLN A 326 -4.33 5.59 19.09
CA GLN A 326 -3.59 4.51 19.76
C GLN A 326 -4.12 4.27 21.18
N ALA A 327 -4.35 5.33 21.95
CA ALA A 327 -4.95 5.25 23.28
C ALA A 327 -6.35 4.62 23.24
N ALA A 328 -7.17 4.98 22.25
CA ALA A 328 -8.48 4.35 22.04
C ALA A 328 -8.38 2.86 21.68
N GLY A 329 -7.29 2.44 21.03
CA GLY A 329 -6.98 1.05 20.72
C GLY A 329 -6.75 0.17 21.95
N GLU A 330 -6.30 0.77 23.06
CA GLU A 330 -6.04 0.10 24.35
C GLU A 330 -7.28 0.03 25.26
N MET A 331 -8.35 0.74 24.92
CA MET A 331 -9.61 0.76 25.67
C MET A 331 -10.49 -0.47 25.41
N SER A 332 -11.39 -0.77 26.36
CA SER A 332 -12.46 -1.75 26.17
C SER A 332 -13.38 -1.36 25.02
N ALA A 333 -14.10 -2.33 24.46
CA ALA A 333 -15.01 -2.07 23.34
C ALA A 333 -16.15 -1.12 23.76
N GLU A 334 -16.66 -1.28 24.99
CA GLU A 334 -17.71 -0.47 25.58
C GLU A 334 -17.26 0.99 25.79
N ASP A 335 -16.09 1.18 26.42
CA ASP A 335 -15.56 2.53 26.70
C ASP A 335 -15.21 3.25 25.39
N ARG A 336 -14.69 2.52 24.40
CA ARG A 336 -14.42 3.06 23.06
C ARG A 336 -15.71 3.50 22.38
N GLN A 337 -16.78 2.71 22.48
CA GLN A 337 -18.07 3.06 21.88
C GLN A 337 -18.65 4.34 22.53
N GLU A 338 -18.56 4.47 23.85
CA GLU A 338 -19.04 5.65 24.59
C GLU A 338 -18.23 6.90 24.24
N MET A 339 -16.90 6.77 24.15
CA MET A 339 -16.03 7.85 23.67
C MET A 339 -16.41 8.29 22.25
N ILE A 340 -16.61 7.34 21.32
CA ILE A 340 -17.01 7.66 19.94
C ILE A 340 -18.35 8.39 19.91
N ARG A 341 -19.37 7.94 20.67
CA ARG A 341 -20.66 8.64 20.75
C ARG A 341 -20.49 10.08 21.26
N GLY A 342 -19.68 10.30 22.29
CA GLY A 342 -19.40 11.64 22.82
C GLY A 342 -18.72 12.56 21.79
N MET A 343 -17.74 12.05 21.06
CA MET A 343 -17.06 12.80 19.99
C MET A 343 -18.02 13.15 18.85
N VAL A 344 -18.87 12.21 18.44
CA VAL A 344 -19.87 12.40 17.39
C VAL A 344 -20.92 13.42 17.82
N SER A 345 -21.40 13.37 19.06
CA SER A 345 -22.34 14.36 19.61
C SER A 345 -21.74 15.77 19.60
N THR A 346 -20.49 15.91 20.06
CA THR A 346 -19.77 17.20 20.06
C THR A 346 -19.61 17.76 18.64
N LEU A 347 -19.27 16.90 17.68
CA LEU A 347 -19.19 17.29 16.27
C LEU A 347 -20.55 17.75 15.73
N SER A 348 -21.62 17.01 16.05
CA SER A 348 -22.99 17.33 15.66
C SER A 348 -23.43 18.70 16.19
N GLU A 349 -23.23 18.96 17.48
CA GLU A 349 -23.59 20.23 18.12
C GLU A 349 -22.80 21.41 17.54
N ARG A 350 -21.50 21.24 17.31
CA ARG A 350 -20.68 22.27 16.69
C ARG A 350 -21.13 22.57 15.26
N LEU A 351 -21.37 21.55 14.44
CA LEU A 351 -21.82 21.77 13.06
C LEU A 351 -23.19 22.45 12.98
N ALA A 352 -24.09 22.14 13.93
CA ALA A 352 -25.38 22.81 14.02
C ALA A 352 -25.28 24.29 14.43
N THR A 353 -24.25 24.68 15.19
CA THR A 353 -24.12 26.04 15.76
C THR A 353 -23.15 26.94 15.01
N GLU A 354 -21.99 26.42 14.62
CA GLU A 354 -20.91 27.15 13.94
C GLU A 354 -20.90 26.91 12.43
N GLY A 355 -21.67 25.93 11.95
CA GLY A 355 -21.56 25.43 10.58
C GLY A 355 -20.28 24.60 10.38
N GLY A 356 -20.05 24.15 9.15
CA GLY A 356 -18.81 23.44 8.83
C GLY A 356 -18.67 23.11 7.35
N THR A 357 -17.51 22.57 7.02
CA THR A 357 -17.10 22.17 5.68
C THR A 357 -17.86 20.93 5.20
N PRO A 358 -18.05 20.75 3.89
CA PRO A 358 -18.70 19.55 3.34
C PRO A 358 -18.09 18.24 3.85
N ALA A 359 -16.77 18.20 4.00
CA ALA A 359 -16.06 17.07 4.58
C ALA A 359 -16.48 16.75 6.03
N GLU A 360 -16.71 17.77 6.87
CA GLU A 360 -17.12 17.58 8.27
C GLU A 360 -18.53 16.99 8.35
N TRP A 361 -19.44 17.47 7.50
CA TRP A 361 -20.79 16.92 7.36
C TRP A 361 -20.75 15.47 6.85
N ALA A 362 -19.92 15.19 5.83
CA ALA A 362 -19.73 13.83 5.30
C ALA A 362 -19.21 12.86 6.38
N ARG A 363 -18.31 13.34 7.24
CA ARG A 363 -17.74 12.57 8.36
C ARG A 363 -18.79 12.31 9.44
N LEU A 364 -19.58 13.31 9.82
CA LEU A 364 -20.65 13.15 10.81
C LEU A 364 -21.68 12.11 10.36
N ILE A 365 -22.14 12.19 9.10
CA ILE A 365 -23.08 11.21 8.53
C ILE A 365 -22.49 9.80 8.53
N GLY A 366 -21.22 9.66 8.11
CA GLY A 366 -20.52 8.38 8.15
C GLY A 366 -20.36 7.82 9.56
N ALA A 367 -20.10 8.66 10.56
CA ALA A 367 -19.92 8.25 11.94
C ALA A 367 -21.23 7.71 12.55
N TYR A 368 -22.38 8.36 12.28
CA TYR A 368 -23.69 7.82 12.67
C TYR A 368 -24.00 6.47 11.99
N GLY A 369 -23.58 6.29 10.73
CA GLY A 369 -23.65 5.00 10.04
C GLY A 369 -22.87 3.89 10.75
N VAL A 370 -21.63 4.17 11.17
CA VAL A 370 -20.79 3.20 11.92
C VAL A 370 -21.35 2.90 13.31
N LEU A 371 -21.94 3.90 13.97
CA LEU A 371 -22.60 3.72 15.28
C LEU A 371 -23.91 2.93 15.20
N GLY A 372 -24.41 2.62 14.00
CA GLY A 372 -25.70 1.94 13.81
C GLY A 372 -26.89 2.86 14.07
N GLU A 373 -26.71 4.17 13.87
CA GLU A 373 -27.73 5.21 14.06
C GLU A 373 -28.17 5.81 12.70
N PRO A 374 -28.81 5.02 11.80
CA PRO A 374 -29.12 5.46 10.45
C PRO A 374 -30.14 6.60 10.40
N ASP A 375 -31.01 6.72 11.41
CA ASP A 375 -32.01 7.79 11.47
C ASP A 375 -31.35 9.15 11.70
N ARG A 376 -30.36 9.22 12.60
CA ARG A 376 -29.51 10.41 12.80
C ARG A 376 -28.72 10.75 11.54
N ALA A 377 -28.15 9.74 10.88
CA ALA A 377 -27.45 9.95 9.61
C ALA A 377 -28.37 10.56 8.53
N ARG A 378 -29.64 10.15 8.48
CA ARG A 378 -30.66 10.65 7.54
C ARG A 378 -31.10 12.08 7.86
N GLU A 379 -31.21 12.42 9.15
CA GLU A 379 -31.45 13.80 9.62
C GLU A 379 -30.34 14.74 9.15
N ILE A 380 -29.08 14.41 9.46
CA ILE A 380 -27.92 15.23 9.08
C ILE A 380 -27.77 15.32 7.55
N TRP A 381 -28.06 14.24 6.82
CA TRP A 381 -28.06 14.27 5.35
C TRP A 381 -29.08 15.28 4.80
N THR A 382 -30.30 15.28 5.36
CA THR A 382 -31.38 16.20 4.96
C THR A 382 -30.99 17.66 5.26
N GLU A 383 -30.40 17.92 6.42
CA GLU A 383 -29.89 19.24 6.79
C GLU A 383 -28.77 19.69 5.83
N ALA A 384 -27.82 18.79 5.52
CA ALA A 384 -26.74 19.11 4.60
C ALA A 384 -27.24 19.44 3.19
N GLN A 385 -28.28 18.77 2.70
CA GLN A 385 -28.91 19.10 1.42
C GLN A 385 -29.44 20.54 1.40
N GLN A 386 -29.97 21.02 2.53
CA GLN A 386 -30.44 22.41 2.65
C GLN A 386 -29.27 23.39 2.76
N VAL A 387 -28.26 23.07 3.59
CA VAL A 387 -27.08 23.93 3.82
C VAL A 387 -26.24 24.10 2.54
N PHE A 388 -26.13 23.06 1.72
CA PHE A 388 -25.33 23.06 0.48
C PHE A 388 -26.16 23.12 -0.80
N ALA A 389 -27.43 23.53 -0.73
CA ALA A 389 -28.36 23.57 -1.86
C ALA A 389 -27.79 24.32 -3.09
N ASP A 390 -27.11 25.44 -2.85
CA ASP A 390 -26.54 26.29 -3.91
C ASP A 390 -25.10 25.90 -4.31
N LYS A 391 -24.56 24.80 -3.77
CA LYS A 391 -23.17 24.37 -3.98
C LYS A 391 -23.11 22.90 -4.42
N PRO A 392 -23.32 22.61 -5.72
CA PRO A 392 -23.41 21.23 -6.23
C PRO A 392 -22.16 20.38 -5.93
N ASN A 393 -20.97 20.96 -6.02
CA ASN A 393 -19.71 20.27 -5.74
C ASN A 393 -19.56 19.92 -4.25
N ALA A 394 -19.97 20.84 -3.36
CA ALA A 394 -19.98 20.60 -1.92
C ALA A 394 -20.98 19.49 -1.55
N LEU A 395 -22.18 19.51 -2.14
CA LEU A 395 -23.19 18.48 -1.88
C LEU A 395 -22.76 17.09 -2.38
N ALA A 396 -22.00 17.02 -3.49
CA ALA A 396 -21.44 15.76 -3.97
C ALA A 396 -20.46 15.13 -2.98
N GLU A 397 -19.65 15.95 -2.30
CA GLU A 397 -18.72 15.50 -1.27
C GLU A 397 -19.47 14.96 -0.03
N VAL A 398 -20.51 15.67 0.42
CA VAL A 398 -21.37 15.19 1.53
C VAL A 398 -22.07 13.88 1.17
N ARG A 399 -22.56 13.76 -0.08
CA ARG A 399 -23.24 12.55 -0.57
C ARG A 399 -22.36 11.30 -0.46
N ALA A 400 -21.05 11.42 -0.64
CA ALA A 400 -20.13 10.29 -0.43
C ALA A 400 -20.17 9.77 1.02
N GLY A 401 -20.35 10.66 2.01
CA GLY A 401 -20.60 10.30 3.41
C GLY A 401 -21.94 9.59 3.60
N ALA A 402 -23.02 10.14 3.02
CA ALA A 402 -24.35 9.55 3.06
C ALA A 402 -24.44 8.17 2.41
N ALA A 403 -23.72 7.94 1.30
CA ALA A 403 -23.65 6.65 0.64
C ALA A 403 -22.99 5.59 1.52
N ARG A 404 -21.89 5.95 2.22
CA ARG A 404 -21.22 5.05 3.17
C ARG A 404 -22.11 4.68 4.36
N ALA A 405 -22.97 5.59 4.80
CA ALA A 405 -23.93 5.34 5.87
C ALA A 405 -25.24 4.67 5.39
N GLY A 406 -25.41 4.41 4.09
CA GLY A 406 -26.60 3.79 3.54
C GLY A 406 -27.86 4.68 3.54
N VAL A 407 -27.69 6.00 3.53
CA VAL A 407 -28.78 7.00 3.61
C VAL A 407 -28.89 7.92 2.40
N ALA A 408 -28.08 7.71 1.37
CA ALA A 408 -28.05 8.53 0.14
C ALA A 408 -29.12 8.12 -0.89
N GLU A 409 -30.39 8.03 -0.47
CA GLU A 409 -31.52 7.89 -1.39
C GLU A 409 -31.89 9.21 -2.07
#